data_AF-A0A2X0VR92-F1
#
_entry.id   AF-A0A2X0VR92-F1
#
_cell.length_a   1.000
_cell.length_b   1.000
_cell.length_c   1.000
_cell.angle_alpha   90.00
_cell.angle_beta   90.00
_cell.angle_gamma   90.00
#
_symmetry.space_group_name_H-M   'P 1'
#
loop_
_entity.id
_entity.type
_entity.pdbx_description
1 polymer ?
#
loop_
_entity_poly.entity_id
_entity_poly.type
_entity_poly.pdbx_seq_one_letter_code
_entity_poly.pdbx_strand_id
1 'polypeptide(L)'
;MIRGKRNMDGEIIDCHLNGVKEQSFIGLRLKDRLVGSYMKMDDMTLTVRLNNGLTVRVLRVWSRSKSDISFLITNIKNTTFTARELAAIQKIRWQVELFFKALKSGVNLRGIKTKIVDIIYSLIYVSFIVAMLKYLIFLAVDTGLQKGGKTMQSASFYKIFVSSMTYWTSYIKSLFSKGITKLQELLKSFLKLTHLYKMSPQSRKKQENLNTADSVIKMWEEGAYASAFDAQFTVC
;
A
#
# COMPACT_ATOMS: atom_id res chain seq x y z
N MET A 1 5.60 1.89 11.67
CA MET A 1 4.33 1.70 12.40
C MET A 1 4.13 0.21 12.67
N ILE A 2 3.79 -0.17 13.91
CA ILE A 2 3.71 -1.58 14.34
C ILE A 2 2.27 -1.88 14.76
N ARG A 3 1.79 -3.10 14.48
CA ARG A 3 0.47 -3.52 14.98
C ARG A 3 0.57 -3.87 16.46
N GLY A 4 -0.10 -3.11 17.30
CA GLY A 4 -0.22 -3.37 18.73
C GLY A 4 -1.15 -4.55 19.00
N LYS A 5 -0.89 -5.29 20.09
CA LYS A 5 -1.82 -6.31 20.60
C LYS A 5 -2.94 -5.61 21.38
N ARG A 6 -4.17 -6.14 21.29
CA ARG A 6 -5.32 -5.71 22.11
C ARG A 6 -5.04 -5.81 23.61
N ASN A 7 -4.18 -6.76 23.99
CA ASN A 7 -3.76 -7.00 25.37
C ASN A 7 -2.48 -6.23 25.75
N MET A 8 -2.22 -5.08 25.14
CA MET A 8 -1.09 -4.25 25.55
C MET A 8 -1.35 -3.64 26.93
N ASP A 9 -0.41 -3.81 27.85
CA ASP A 9 -0.47 -3.18 29.16
C ASP A 9 0.10 -1.76 29.06
N GLY A 10 -0.74 -0.79 29.42
CA GLY A 10 -0.41 0.62 29.43
C GLY A 10 -1.64 1.45 29.80
N GLU A 11 -1.38 2.61 30.41
CA GLU A 11 -2.38 3.56 30.86
C GLU A 11 -2.57 4.66 29.82
N ILE A 12 -3.81 5.00 29.50
CA ILE A 12 -4.15 6.07 28.57
C ILE A 12 -3.98 7.41 29.30
N ILE A 13 -3.05 8.24 28.84
CA ILE A 13 -2.80 9.58 29.40
C ILE A 13 -3.67 10.62 28.70
N ASP A 14 -3.88 10.45 27.39
CA ASP A 14 -4.61 11.41 26.57
C ASP A 14 -5.38 10.66 25.48
N CYS A 15 -6.58 11.14 25.17
CA CYS A 15 -7.46 10.54 24.18
C CYS A 15 -8.09 11.63 23.31
N HIS A 16 -7.95 11.45 22.00
CA HIS A 16 -8.59 12.29 20.99
C HIS A 16 -9.52 11.44 20.13
N LEU A 17 -10.81 11.80 20.11
CA LEU A 17 -11.81 11.20 19.24
C LEU A 17 -12.12 12.15 18.08
N ASN A 18 -11.91 11.72 16.84
CA ASN A 18 -12.15 12.56 15.65
C ASN A 18 -11.47 13.95 15.76
N GLY A 19 -10.33 14.04 16.44
CA GLY A 19 -9.57 15.28 16.68
C GLY A 19 -9.93 16.01 17.99
N VAL A 20 -11.09 15.77 18.58
CA VAL A 20 -11.55 16.39 19.84
C VAL A 20 -11.02 15.63 21.04
N LYS A 21 -10.56 16.34 22.08
CA LYS A 21 -10.13 15.70 23.34
C LYS A 21 -11.31 15.10 24.08
N GLU A 22 -11.16 13.85 24.49
CA GLU A 22 -12.18 13.10 25.21
C GLU A 22 -11.59 12.61 26.54
N GLN A 23 -12.16 13.05 27.65
CA GLN A 23 -11.66 12.73 28.98
C GLN A 23 -12.13 11.36 29.49
N SER A 24 -13.21 10.82 28.92
CA SER A 24 -13.86 9.59 29.36
C SER A 24 -12.97 8.33 29.32
N PHE A 25 -11.85 8.38 28.60
CA PHE A 25 -10.92 7.24 28.44
C PHE A 25 -9.56 7.42 29.13
N ILE A 26 -9.33 8.56 29.78
CA ILE A 26 -8.08 8.84 30.49
C ILE A 26 -8.02 8.00 31.77
N GLY A 27 -6.86 7.39 32.05
CA GLY A 27 -6.64 6.48 33.19
C GLY A 27 -7.07 5.03 32.93
N LEU A 28 -7.79 4.75 31.84
CA LEU A 28 -8.15 3.38 31.47
C LEU A 28 -6.97 2.64 30.85
N ARG A 29 -7.01 1.31 30.95
CA ARG A 29 -6.08 0.43 30.25
C ARG A 29 -6.59 0.15 28.83
N LEU A 30 -5.67 -0.06 27.88
CA LEU A 30 -6.03 -0.49 26.52
C LEU A 30 -6.84 -1.80 26.47
N LYS A 31 -6.70 -2.65 27.49
CA LYS A 31 -7.46 -3.90 27.66
C LYS A 31 -8.92 -3.69 28.05
N ASP A 32 -9.28 -2.48 28.48
CA ASP A 32 -10.63 -2.21 28.96
C ASP A 32 -11.65 -2.45 27.85
N ARG A 33 -12.74 -3.14 28.22
CA ARG A 33 -13.82 -3.47 27.29
C ARG A 33 -14.41 -2.21 26.69
N LEU A 34 -14.45 -1.09 27.43
CA LEU A 34 -14.98 0.20 26.96
C LEU A 34 -14.21 0.74 25.75
N VAL A 35 -12.87 0.67 25.77
CA VAL A 35 -12.00 1.06 24.65
C VAL A 35 -12.21 0.11 23.45
N GLY A 36 -12.49 -1.16 23.75
CA GLY A 36 -12.80 -2.19 22.76
C GLY A 36 -14.23 -2.15 22.19
N SER A 37 -15.20 -1.58 22.89
CA SER A 37 -16.63 -1.60 22.49
C SER A 37 -17.16 -0.26 22.03
N TYR A 38 -16.41 0.83 22.24
CA TYR A 38 -16.80 2.16 21.79
C TYR A 38 -17.03 2.20 20.27
N MET A 39 -17.92 3.09 19.81
CA MET A 39 -18.46 3.15 18.45
C MET A 39 -17.49 2.67 17.35
N LYS A 40 -17.98 1.73 16.52
CA LYS A 40 -17.18 0.97 15.55
C LYS A 40 -16.64 1.82 14.40
N MET A 41 -17.08 3.05 14.19
CA MET A 41 -16.70 3.87 13.04
C MET A 41 -15.79 5.06 13.39
N ASP A 42 -15.56 5.34 14.67
CA ASP A 42 -14.79 6.51 15.07
C ASP A 42 -13.29 6.26 15.11
N ASP A 43 -12.57 7.22 14.56
CA ASP A 43 -11.12 7.26 14.51
C ASP A 43 -10.60 7.82 15.85
N MET A 44 -10.03 6.93 16.68
CA MET A 44 -9.58 7.28 18.03
C MET A 44 -8.06 7.24 18.12
N THR A 45 -7.47 8.33 18.62
CA THR A 45 -6.05 8.48 18.87
C THR A 45 -5.81 8.50 20.37
N LEU A 46 -4.95 7.62 20.85
CA LEU A 46 -4.60 7.46 22.25
C LEU A 46 -3.12 7.74 22.45
N THR A 47 -2.79 8.40 23.55
CA THR A 47 -1.42 8.48 24.06
C THR A 47 -1.33 7.57 25.27
N VAL A 48 -0.49 6.56 25.19
CA VAL A 48 -0.42 5.48 26.20
C VAL A 48 0.95 5.48 26.85
N ARG A 49 0.98 5.49 28.17
CA ARG A 49 2.18 5.20 28.96
C ARG A 49 2.29 3.71 29.15
N LEU A 50 3.35 3.12 28.62
CA LEU A 50 3.68 1.72 28.86
C LEU A 50 4.32 1.56 30.24
N ASN A 51 4.31 0.33 30.78
CA ASN A 51 4.87 0.02 32.10
C ASN A 51 6.37 0.36 32.24
N ASN A 52 7.11 0.40 31.13
CA ASN A 52 8.52 0.80 31.08
C ASN A 52 8.73 2.32 31.06
N GLY A 53 7.68 3.12 31.29
CA GLY A 53 7.72 4.58 31.27
C GLY A 53 7.68 5.20 29.87
N LEU A 54 7.76 4.40 28.80
CA LEU A 54 7.72 4.90 27.43
C LEU A 54 6.30 5.37 27.09
N THR A 55 6.20 6.60 26.59
CA THR A 55 4.94 7.14 26.08
C THR A 55 4.87 6.92 24.57
N VAL A 56 3.83 6.23 24.12
CA VAL A 56 3.63 5.89 22.71
C VAL A 56 2.26 6.35 22.21
N ARG A 57 2.19 6.76 20.94
CA ARG A 57 0.90 7.04 20.30
C ARG A 57 0.32 5.75 19.75
N VAL A 58 -0.92 5.46 20.13
CA VAL A 58 -1.69 4.31 19.72
C VAL A 58 -2.93 4.78 18.98
N LEU A 59 -3.11 4.32 17.75
CA LEU A 59 -4.28 4.58 16.95
C LEU A 59 -5.19 3.36 17.01
N ARG A 60 -6.47 3.60 17.30
CA ARG A 60 -7.50 2.59 17.24
C ARG A 60 -8.21 2.72 15.90
N VAL A 61 -8.02 1.72 15.04
CA VAL A 61 -8.61 1.70 13.69
C VAL A 61 -9.57 0.54 13.58
N TRP A 62 -10.79 0.81 13.15
CA TRP A 62 -11.75 -0.23 12.82
C TRP A 62 -11.49 -0.83 11.45
N SER A 63 -11.37 -2.16 11.39
CA SER A 63 -11.23 -2.88 10.13
C SER A 63 -12.57 -3.47 9.71
N ARG A 64 -13.25 -2.81 8.76
CA ARG A 64 -14.51 -3.32 8.16
C ARG A 64 -14.38 -4.75 7.63
N SER A 65 -13.22 -5.13 7.09
CA SER A 65 -13.02 -6.47 6.52
C SER A 65 -12.90 -7.58 7.56
N LYS A 66 -12.52 -7.26 8.79
CA LYS A 66 -12.29 -8.24 9.88
C LYS A 66 -13.34 -8.11 10.98
N SER A 67 -14.24 -7.13 10.85
CA SER A 67 -15.20 -6.75 11.88
C SER A 67 -14.56 -6.63 13.27
N ASP A 68 -13.32 -6.15 13.32
CA ASP A 68 -12.52 -6.10 14.53
C ASP A 68 -11.63 -4.85 14.56
N ILE A 69 -11.21 -4.50 15.76
CA ILE A 69 -10.39 -3.33 16.05
C ILE A 69 -8.93 -3.72 15.98
N SER A 70 -8.14 -2.89 15.32
CA SER A 70 -6.69 -3.01 15.32
C SER A 70 -6.06 -1.78 15.97
N PHE A 71 -5.12 -2.03 16.87
CA PHE A 71 -4.30 -0.99 17.47
C PHE A 71 -3.02 -0.84 16.65
N LEU A 72 -2.66 0.40 16.33
CA LEU A 72 -1.46 0.72 15.56
C LEU A 72 -0.59 1.66 16.38
N ILE A 73 0.67 1.29 16.59
CA ILE A 73 1.61 2.06 17.39
C ILE A 73 2.51 2.84 16.44
N THR A 74 2.58 4.14 16.65
CA THR A 74 3.34 5.06 15.81
C THR A 74 4.14 6.05 16.65
N ASN A 75 5.27 6.49 16.11
CA ASN A 75 6.06 7.60 16.66
C ASN A 75 5.73 8.93 15.96
N ILE A 76 4.72 8.94 15.09
CA ILE A 76 4.32 10.11 14.31
C ILE A 76 3.43 11.01 15.17
N LYS A 77 3.74 12.31 15.23
CA LYS A 77 3.00 13.31 16.03
C LYS A 77 1.56 13.50 15.52
N ASN A 78 0.65 13.85 16.42
CA ASN A 78 -0.78 14.03 16.11
C ASN A 78 -1.04 15.21 15.15
N THR A 79 -0.15 16.19 15.12
CA THR A 79 -0.25 17.38 14.27
C THR A 79 0.02 17.12 12.79
N THR A 80 0.69 16.01 12.44
CA THR A 80 1.15 15.78 11.06
C THR A 80 0.23 14.86 10.27
N PHE A 81 -0.36 13.84 10.92
CA PHE A 81 -1.22 12.88 10.23
C PHE A 81 -2.40 12.44 11.10
N THR A 82 -3.56 12.40 10.47
CA THR A 82 -4.79 11.87 11.05
C THR A 82 -4.73 10.34 11.20
N ALA A 83 -5.55 9.79 12.09
CA ALA A 83 -5.60 8.34 12.32
C ALA A 83 -5.98 7.55 11.04
N ARG A 84 -6.85 8.13 10.21
CA ARG A 84 -7.28 7.56 8.93
C ARG A 84 -6.13 7.50 7.91
N GLU A 85 -5.34 8.55 7.81
CA GLU A 85 -4.16 8.59 6.93
C GLU A 85 -3.10 7.58 7.39
N LEU A 86 -2.84 7.51 8.69
CA LEU A 86 -1.90 6.53 9.25
C LEU A 86 -2.38 5.09 9.00
N ALA A 87 -3.67 4.84 9.12
CA ALA A 87 -4.27 3.56 8.72
C ALA A 87 -4.04 3.27 7.22
N ALA A 88 -4.14 4.28 6.36
CA ALA A 88 -3.87 4.15 4.93
C ALA A 88 -2.38 3.87 4.64
N ILE A 89 -1.45 4.53 5.33
CA ILE A 89 -0.01 4.24 5.28
C ILE A 89 0.26 2.79 5.71
N GLN A 90 -0.44 2.29 6.73
CA GLN A 90 -0.34 0.89 7.12
C GLN A 90 -0.71 -0.06 5.98
N LYS A 91 -1.66 0.33 5.13
CA LYS A 91 -2.10 -0.48 3.99
C LYS A 91 -1.06 -0.48 2.87
N ILE A 92 -0.31 0.61 2.66
CA ILE A 92 0.82 0.65 1.73
C ILE A 92 1.87 -0.44 2.06
N ARG A 93 2.05 -0.80 3.33
CA ARG A 93 2.92 -1.93 3.72
C ARG A 93 2.58 -3.24 2.98
N TRP A 94 1.30 -3.50 2.71
CA TRP A 94 0.88 -4.69 1.95
C TRP A 94 1.28 -4.63 0.47
N GLN A 95 1.41 -3.43 -0.11
CA GLN A 95 1.90 -3.28 -1.48
C GLN A 95 3.36 -3.66 -1.60
N VAL A 96 4.18 -3.31 -0.60
CA VAL A 96 5.57 -3.75 -0.51
C VAL A 96 5.65 -5.28 -0.46
N GLU A 97 4.79 -5.94 0.31
CA GLU A 97 4.70 -7.40 0.37
C GLU A 97 4.31 -8.02 -0.99
N LEU A 98 3.35 -7.41 -1.68
CA LEU A 98 2.92 -7.85 -3.01
C LEU A 98 4.02 -7.66 -4.05
N PHE A 99 4.79 -6.57 -3.98
CA PHE A 99 5.97 -6.32 -4.79
C PHE A 99 7.04 -7.39 -4.58
N PHE A 100 7.37 -7.72 -3.33
CA PHE A 100 8.31 -8.81 -3.03
C PHE A 100 7.80 -10.18 -3.50
N LYS A 101 6.49 -10.42 -3.46
CA LYS A 101 5.89 -11.63 -4.01
C LYS A 101 6.05 -11.69 -5.54
N ALA A 102 5.84 -10.56 -6.21
CA ALA A 102 6.05 -10.43 -7.66
C ALA A 102 7.52 -10.59 -8.06
N LEU A 103 8.48 -10.08 -7.29
CA LEU A 103 9.91 -10.32 -7.53
C LEU A 103 10.28 -11.80 -7.43
N LYS A 104 9.80 -12.48 -6.38
CA LYS A 104 10.10 -13.91 -6.16
C LYS A 104 9.51 -14.81 -7.24
N SER A 105 8.24 -14.59 -7.62
CA SER A 105 7.52 -15.47 -8.55
C SER A 105 7.53 -15.00 -10.02
N GLY A 106 7.49 -13.70 -10.28
CA GLY A 106 7.38 -13.11 -11.62
C GLY A 106 8.70 -12.68 -12.24
N VAL A 107 9.76 -12.53 -11.45
CA VAL A 107 11.14 -12.25 -11.92
C VAL A 107 12.09 -13.41 -11.58
N ASN A 108 11.58 -14.46 -10.95
CA ASN A 108 12.33 -15.67 -10.57
C ASN A 108 13.55 -15.39 -9.68
N LEU A 109 13.46 -14.42 -8.78
CA LEU A 109 14.54 -14.14 -7.82
C LEU A 109 14.88 -15.37 -6.94
N ARG A 110 13.90 -16.25 -6.69
CA ARG A 110 14.10 -17.51 -5.95
C ARG A 110 14.92 -18.55 -6.74
N GLY A 111 15.00 -18.42 -8.06
CA GLY A 111 15.71 -19.34 -8.93
C GLY A 111 17.23 -19.13 -8.99
N ILE A 112 17.76 -18.12 -8.30
CA ILE A 112 19.20 -17.85 -8.23
C ILE A 112 19.86 -18.95 -7.38
N LYS A 113 20.57 -19.88 -8.04
CA LYS A 113 21.26 -21.02 -7.39
C LYS A 113 22.76 -20.82 -7.23
N THR A 114 23.29 -19.65 -7.59
CA THR A 114 24.72 -19.36 -7.46
C THR A 114 25.12 -19.06 -6.01
N LYS A 115 26.36 -19.40 -5.65
CA LYS A 115 26.96 -19.08 -4.35
C LYS A 115 27.93 -17.90 -4.40
N ILE A 116 28.23 -17.40 -5.62
CA ILE A 116 29.16 -16.30 -5.82
C ILE A 116 28.44 -14.99 -5.52
N VAL A 117 28.91 -14.27 -4.51
CA VAL A 117 28.28 -13.07 -3.95
C VAL A 117 28.10 -11.96 -5.00
N ASP A 118 29.12 -11.71 -5.82
CA ASP A 118 29.05 -10.65 -6.86
C ASP A 118 28.02 -10.95 -7.94
N ILE A 119 27.88 -12.22 -8.31
CA ILE A 119 26.86 -12.68 -9.27
C ILE A 119 25.47 -12.54 -8.66
N ILE A 120 25.32 -12.84 -7.36
CA ILE A 120 24.06 -12.65 -6.64
C ILE A 120 23.65 -11.18 -6.66
N TYR A 121 24.54 -10.26 -6.31
CA TYR A 121 24.24 -8.82 -6.34
C TYR A 121 23.83 -8.35 -7.73
N SER A 122 24.58 -8.74 -8.76
CA SER A 122 24.27 -8.41 -10.15
C SER A 122 22.87 -8.91 -10.56
N LEU A 123 22.52 -10.15 -10.20
CA LEU A 123 21.20 -10.72 -10.50
C LEU A 123 20.06 -10.03 -9.71
N ILE A 124 20.33 -9.58 -8.48
CA ILE A 124 19.39 -8.77 -7.71
C ILE A 124 19.12 -7.45 -8.44
N TYR A 125 20.16 -6.71 -8.85
CA TYR A 125 19.99 -5.45 -9.58
C TYR A 125 19.24 -5.63 -10.91
N VAL A 126 19.59 -6.65 -11.69
CA VAL A 126 18.87 -6.98 -12.93
C VAL A 126 17.40 -7.30 -12.64
N SER A 127 17.12 -8.03 -11.56
CA SER A 127 15.74 -8.35 -11.16
C SER A 127 14.93 -7.11 -10.81
N PHE A 128 15.55 -6.12 -10.15
CA PHE A 128 14.92 -4.83 -9.88
C PHE A 128 14.63 -4.05 -11.17
N ILE A 129 15.58 -3.98 -12.10
CA ILE A 129 15.40 -3.29 -13.38
C ILE A 129 14.25 -3.94 -14.17
N VAL A 130 14.23 -5.27 -14.26
CA VAL A 130 13.15 -6.02 -14.90
C VAL A 130 11.80 -5.74 -14.22
N ALA A 131 11.76 -5.68 -12.89
CA ALA A 131 10.54 -5.37 -12.16
C ALA A 131 10.05 -3.94 -12.45
N MET A 132 10.94 -2.96 -12.51
CA MET A 132 10.59 -1.57 -12.87
C MET A 132 10.01 -1.48 -14.28
N LEU A 133 10.63 -2.16 -15.26
CA LEU A 133 10.11 -2.20 -16.63
C LEU A 133 8.73 -2.87 -16.70
N LYS A 134 8.51 -3.99 -16.00
CA LYS A 134 7.18 -4.62 -15.90
C LYS A 134 6.16 -3.71 -15.22
N TYR A 135 6.58 -2.89 -14.26
CA TYR A 135 5.71 -1.91 -13.62
C TYR A 135 5.29 -0.80 -14.58
N LEU A 136 6.18 -0.33 -15.46
CA LEU A 136 5.81 0.64 -16.51
C LEU A 136 4.76 0.07 -17.47
N ILE A 137 4.89 -1.20 -17.86
CA ILE A 137 3.86 -1.89 -18.67
C ILE A 137 2.54 -1.95 -17.91
N PHE A 138 2.58 -2.28 -16.61
CA PHE A 138 1.38 -2.27 -15.77
C PHE A 138 0.69 -0.91 -15.77
N LEU A 139 1.43 0.18 -15.56
CA LEU A 139 0.88 1.54 -15.59
C LEU A 139 0.27 1.90 -16.95
N ALA A 140 0.95 1.55 -18.05
CA ALA A 140 0.44 1.81 -19.40
C ALA A 140 -0.83 1.02 -19.72
N VAL A 141 -0.91 -0.23 -19.27
CA VAL A 141 -2.10 -1.08 -19.45
C VAL A 141 -3.25 -0.59 -18.58
N ASP A 142 -3.00 -0.26 -17.31
CA ASP A 142 -4.04 0.19 -16.38
C ASP A 142 -4.62 1.55 -16.82
N THR A 143 -3.77 2.50 -17.19
CA THR A 143 -4.22 3.80 -17.75
C THR A 143 -4.99 3.65 -19.06
N GLY A 144 -4.56 2.73 -19.94
CA GLY A 144 -5.28 2.42 -21.18
C GLY A 144 -6.66 1.80 -20.94
N LEU A 145 -6.78 0.93 -19.93
CA LEU A 145 -8.06 0.33 -19.53
C LEU A 145 -9.02 1.36 -18.91
N GLN A 146 -8.50 2.29 -18.12
CA GLN A 146 -9.29 3.36 -17.51
C GLN A 146 -9.86 4.35 -18.56
N LYS A 147 -9.08 4.70 -19.59
CA LYS A 147 -9.53 5.60 -20.68
C LYS A 147 -10.59 5.00 -21.60
N GLY A 148 -10.69 3.66 -21.67
CA GLY A 148 -11.59 2.94 -22.58
C GLY A 148 -13.06 2.87 -22.18
N GLY A 149 -13.51 3.61 -21.15
CA GLY A 149 -14.93 3.73 -20.75
C GLY A 149 -15.59 2.47 -20.19
N LYS A 150 -14.90 1.32 -20.17
CA LYS A 150 -15.44 0.05 -19.65
C LYS A 150 -15.22 -0.05 -18.13
N THR A 151 -16.20 0.42 -17.36
CA THR A 151 -16.49 0.08 -15.95
C THR A 151 -15.31 -0.49 -15.14
N MET A 152 -14.51 0.38 -14.50
CA MET A 152 -13.58 0.08 -13.40
C MET A 152 -12.88 -1.30 -13.47
N GLN A 153 -12.28 -1.62 -14.62
CA GLN A 153 -11.46 -2.82 -14.78
C GLN A 153 -10.00 -2.47 -14.52
N SER A 154 -9.61 -2.41 -13.25
CA SER A 154 -8.20 -2.32 -12.88
C SER A 154 -7.49 -3.64 -13.19
N ALA A 155 -6.29 -3.54 -13.73
CA ALA A 155 -5.46 -4.69 -14.00
C ALA A 155 -4.84 -5.23 -12.70
N SER A 156 -4.67 -6.55 -12.60
CA SER A 156 -3.97 -7.13 -11.46
C SER A 156 -2.46 -7.01 -11.67
N PHE A 157 -1.81 -6.18 -10.83
CA PHE A 157 -0.36 -6.02 -10.77
C PHE A 157 0.39 -7.36 -10.83
N TYR A 158 0.04 -8.29 -9.94
CA TYR A 158 0.67 -9.61 -9.89
C TYR A 158 0.46 -10.43 -11.17
N LYS A 159 -0.74 -10.41 -11.75
CA LYS A 159 -1.00 -11.17 -12.99
C LYS A 159 -0.16 -10.65 -14.13
N ILE A 160 -0.08 -9.33 -14.32
CA ILE A 160 0.80 -8.73 -15.35
C ILE A 160 2.25 -9.17 -15.15
N PHE A 161 2.74 -9.18 -13.92
CA PHE A 161 4.12 -9.61 -13.66
C PHE A 161 4.40 -11.07 -14.00
N VAL A 162 3.42 -11.97 -13.81
CA VAL A 162 3.56 -13.41 -14.07
C VAL A 162 3.27 -13.75 -15.54
N SER A 163 2.17 -13.27 -16.12
CA SER A 163 1.76 -13.63 -17.48
C SER A 163 2.41 -12.78 -18.58
N SER A 164 3.13 -11.70 -18.23
CA SER A 164 3.97 -10.98 -19.20
C SER A 164 5.15 -11.79 -19.73
N MET A 165 5.49 -12.92 -19.09
CA MET A 165 6.65 -13.76 -19.44
C MET A 165 6.67 -14.14 -20.93
N THR A 166 5.51 -14.47 -21.52
CA THR A 166 5.39 -14.91 -22.92
C THR A 166 5.76 -13.83 -23.93
N TYR A 167 5.52 -12.56 -23.61
CA TYR A 167 5.76 -11.42 -24.52
C TYR A 167 6.98 -10.59 -24.12
N TRP A 168 7.60 -10.92 -22.99
CA TRP A 168 8.72 -10.18 -22.39
C TRP A 168 9.94 -10.10 -23.30
N THR A 169 10.31 -11.20 -23.95
CA THR A 169 11.47 -11.27 -24.83
C THR A 169 11.31 -10.35 -26.05
N SER A 170 10.11 -10.32 -26.66
CA SER A 170 9.79 -9.43 -27.77
C SER A 170 9.74 -7.96 -27.36
N TYR A 171 9.23 -7.67 -26.15
CA TYR A 171 9.21 -6.31 -25.60
C TYR A 171 10.63 -5.78 -25.37
N ILE A 172 11.48 -6.56 -24.70
CA ILE A 172 12.87 -6.20 -24.43
C ILE A 172 13.65 -6.01 -25.74
N LYS A 173 13.51 -6.92 -26.71
CA LYS A 173 14.13 -6.75 -28.03
C LYS A 173 13.72 -5.44 -28.70
N SER A 174 12.44 -5.09 -28.64
CA SER A 174 11.91 -3.86 -29.26
C SER A 174 12.33 -2.60 -28.51
N LEU A 175 12.51 -2.69 -27.19
CA LEU A 175 13.04 -1.60 -26.35
C LEU A 175 14.48 -1.26 -26.71
N PHE A 176 15.34 -2.27 -26.81
CA PHE A 176 16.75 -2.08 -27.16
C PHE A 176 16.96 -1.72 -28.63
N SER A 177 16.07 -2.16 -29.53
CA SER A 177 16.13 -1.80 -30.95
C SER A 177 15.56 -0.40 -31.27
N LYS A 178 15.20 0.41 -30.25
CA LYS A 178 14.53 1.72 -30.38
C LYS A 178 13.25 1.69 -31.26
N GLY A 179 12.59 0.53 -31.35
CA GLY A 179 11.42 0.33 -32.20
C GLY A 179 10.14 0.82 -31.53
N ILE A 180 9.97 2.14 -31.41
CA ILE A 180 8.82 2.77 -30.72
C ILE A 180 7.48 2.30 -31.29
N THR A 181 7.37 2.17 -32.62
CA THR A 181 6.17 1.66 -33.30
C THR A 181 5.84 0.23 -32.90
N LYS A 182 6.85 -0.64 -32.84
CA LYS A 182 6.71 -2.04 -32.43
C LYS A 182 6.36 -2.17 -30.94
N LEU A 183 6.89 -1.30 -30.10
CA LEU A 183 6.50 -1.20 -28.69
C LEU A 183 5.02 -0.81 -28.54
N GLN A 184 4.56 0.16 -29.33
CA GLN A 184 3.15 0.57 -29.32
C GLN A 184 2.22 -0.56 -29.78
N GLU A 185 2.61 -1.32 -30.81
CA GLU A 185 1.86 -2.51 -31.24
C GLU A 185 1.80 -3.59 -30.15
N LEU A 186 2.92 -3.86 -29.49
CA LEU A 186 2.96 -4.79 -28.38
C LEU A 186 2.07 -4.32 -27.22
N LEU A 187 2.11 -3.04 -26.85
CA LEU A 187 1.22 -2.46 -25.84
C LEU A 187 -0.26 -2.56 -26.24
N LYS A 188 -0.60 -2.30 -27.50
CA LYS A 188 -1.95 -2.52 -28.03
C LYS A 188 -2.36 -3.99 -27.96
N SER A 189 -1.44 -4.94 -28.18
CA SER A 189 -1.70 -6.37 -28.03
C SER A 189 -1.96 -6.76 -26.57
N PHE A 190 -1.22 -6.17 -25.61
CA PHE A 190 -1.49 -6.34 -24.18
C PHE A 190 -2.89 -5.83 -23.80
N LEU A 191 -3.32 -4.70 -24.38
CA LEU A 191 -4.66 -4.16 -24.22
C LEU A 191 -5.77 -4.99 -24.89
N LYS A 192 -5.45 -5.95 -25.78
CA LYS A 192 -6.44 -6.91 -26.32
C LYS A 192 -6.61 -8.12 -25.41
N LEU A 193 -5.58 -8.47 -24.63
CA LEU A 193 -5.54 -9.63 -23.73
C LEU A 193 -6.09 -9.34 -22.32
N THR A 194 -6.94 -8.33 -22.18
CA THR A 194 -7.45 -7.81 -20.89
C THR A 194 -8.07 -8.87 -19.98
N HIS A 195 -8.67 -9.91 -20.57
CA HIS A 195 -9.29 -11.01 -19.83
C HIS A 195 -8.28 -11.78 -18.95
N LEU A 196 -7.01 -11.91 -19.39
CA LEU A 196 -5.95 -12.59 -18.63
C LEU A 196 -5.50 -11.78 -17.41
N TYR A 197 -5.56 -10.45 -17.50
CA TYR A 197 -5.05 -9.52 -16.49
C TYR A 197 -6.13 -8.97 -15.57
N LYS A 198 -7.41 -9.24 -15.87
CA LYS A 198 -8.56 -8.75 -15.12
C LYS A 198 -8.44 -9.09 -13.63
N MET A 199 -8.58 -8.08 -12.78
CA MET A 199 -8.68 -8.30 -11.34
C MET A 199 -9.87 -9.18 -10.99
N SER A 200 -9.62 -10.16 -10.12
CA SER A 200 -10.71 -10.93 -9.52
C SER A 200 -11.63 -10.02 -8.71
N PRO A 201 -12.92 -10.38 -8.54
CA PRO A 201 -13.85 -9.59 -7.71
C PRO A 201 -13.33 -9.36 -6.29
N GLN A 202 -12.63 -10.35 -5.72
CA GLN A 202 -11.98 -10.24 -4.40
C GLN A 202 -10.86 -9.19 -4.37
N SER A 203 -10.09 -9.04 -5.46
CA SER A 203 -9.03 -8.03 -5.57
C SER A 203 -9.60 -6.63 -5.76
N ARG A 204 -10.69 -6.48 -6.53
CA ARG A 204 -11.42 -5.22 -6.68
C ARG A 204 -11.98 -4.73 -5.35
N LYS A 205 -12.62 -5.63 -4.58
CA LYS A 205 -13.10 -5.33 -3.22
C LYS A 205 -11.97 -4.89 -2.29
N LYS A 206 -10.72 -5.35 -2.49
CA LYS A 206 -9.56 -4.87 -1.72
C LYS A 206 -9.11 -3.46 -2.12
N GLN A 207 -9.16 -3.13 -3.40
CA GLN A 207 -8.82 -1.80 -3.95
C GLN A 207 -9.83 -0.73 -3.51
N GLU A 208 -11.12 -1.06 -3.53
CA GLU A 208 -12.22 -0.24 -2.98
C GLU A 208 -12.07 -0.01 -1.46
N ASN A 209 -11.49 -0.98 -0.74
CA ASN A 209 -11.19 -0.86 0.69
C ASN A 209 -9.88 -0.08 1.00
N LEU A 210 -9.34 0.66 0.02
CA LEU A 210 -8.10 1.44 0.12
C LEU A 210 -6.84 0.59 0.42
N ASN A 211 -6.82 -0.70 0.04
CA ASN A 211 -5.65 -1.55 0.28
C ASN A 211 -4.59 -1.48 -0.84
N THR A 212 -4.75 -0.57 -1.79
CA THR A 212 -3.83 -0.32 -2.92
C THR A 212 -3.20 1.06 -2.79
N ALA A 213 -1.94 1.19 -3.19
CA ALA A 213 -1.22 2.47 -3.10
C ALA A 213 -1.97 3.56 -3.88
N ASP A 214 -2.41 3.26 -5.10
CA ASP A 214 -3.12 4.22 -5.95
C ASP A 214 -4.41 4.75 -5.32
N SER A 215 -5.16 3.92 -4.59
CA SER A 215 -6.38 4.38 -3.93
C SER A 215 -6.11 5.14 -2.63
N VAL A 216 -5.00 4.85 -1.95
CA VAL A 216 -4.51 5.67 -0.82
C VAL A 216 -4.00 7.02 -1.30
N ILE A 217 -3.23 7.05 -2.40
CA ILE A 217 -2.69 8.26 -3.03
C ILE A 217 -3.87 9.11 -3.53
N LYS A 218 -4.82 8.52 -4.25
CA LYS A 218 -6.02 9.22 -4.71
C LYS A 218 -6.87 9.77 -3.55
N MET A 219 -7.01 9.01 -2.46
CA MET A 219 -7.66 9.50 -1.23
C MET A 219 -6.93 10.72 -0.64
N TRP A 220 -5.60 10.77 -0.74
CA TRP A 220 -4.79 11.92 -0.28
C TRP A 220 -4.86 13.11 -1.24
N GLU A 221 -4.93 12.86 -2.54
CA GLU A 221 -5.11 13.91 -3.57
C GLU A 221 -6.50 14.55 -3.49
N GLU A 222 -7.55 13.75 -3.28
CA GLU A 222 -8.94 14.24 -3.11
C GLU A 222 -9.17 14.86 -1.71
N GLY A 223 -8.45 14.37 -0.70
CA GLY A 223 -8.53 14.83 0.69
C GLY A 223 -7.56 15.97 1.00
N ALA A 224 -7.75 17.15 0.41
CA ALA A 224 -7.23 18.43 0.90
C ALA A 224 -5.72 18.52 1.24
N TYR A 225 -4.83 17.92 0.44
CA TYR A 225 -3.37 18.16 0.53
C TYR A 225 -2.76 18.93 -0.65
N ALA A 226 -3.57 19.41 -1.61
CA ALA A 226 -3.08 20.32 -2.65
C ALA A 226 -2.48 21.62 -2.07
N SER A 227 -2.88 22.03 -0.86
CA SER A 227 -2.41 23.29 -0.24
C SER A 227 -1.27 23.15 0.77
N ALA A 228 -0.92 21.94 1.22
CA ALA A 228 0.08 21.75 2.29
C ALA A 228 1.45 21.26 1.78
N PHE A 229 1.50 20.59 0.62
CA PHE A 229 2.77 20.15 0.03
C PHE A 229 3.48 21.27 -0.76
N ASP A 230 2.74 22.18 -1.40
CA ASP A 230 3.29 23.35 -2.09
C ASP A 230 3.96 24.36 -1.12
N ALA A 231 3.52 24.40 0.14
CA ALA A 231 4.10 25.27 1.16
C ALA A 231 5.48 24.82 1.66
N GLN A 232 5.90 23.57 1.42
CA GLN A 232 7.21 23.06 1.86
C GLN A 232 8.28 22.98 0.75
N PHE A 233 7.92 23.19 -0.52
CA PHE A 233 8.87 23.19 -1.65
C PHE A 233 9.04 24.56 -2.34
N THR A 234 8.41 25.62 -1.84
CA THR A 234 8.62 27.00 -2.33
C THR A 234 9.68 27.77 -1.52
N VAL A 235 10.64 27.06 -0.92
CA VAL A 235 11.87 27.66 -0.37
C VAL A 235 13.07 26.87 -0.89
N CYS A 236 13.38 27.10 -2.16
CA CYS A 236 14.72 27.02 -2.73
C CYS A 236 14.90 28.26 -3.60
#